data_AF-A0A399ZYS7-F1
#
_entry.id   AF-A0A399ZYS7-F1
#
_cell.length_a   1.000
_cell.length_b   1.000
_cell.length_c   1.000
_cell.angle_alpha   90.00
_cell.angle_beta   90.00
_cell.angle_gamma   90.00
#
_symmetry.space_group_name_H-M   'P 1'
#
loop_
_entity.id
_entity.type
_entity.pdbx_description
1 polymer ?
#
loop_
_entity_poly.entity_id
_entity_poly.type
_entity_poly.pdbx_seq_one_letter_code
_entity_poly.pdbx_strand_id
1 'polypeptide(L)' 'DEAKVTVDSARQLEILAEIERLDLENVWEVLTVGPGPTVRIAKNNIHNVPEVNYCVLHDSDAWAEQYFISE' A
#
# COMPACT_ATOMS: atom_id res chain seq x y z
N ASP A 1 8.87 -16.89 9.56
CA ASP A 1 7.64 -17.72 9.58
C ASP A 1 6.56 -17.22 10.51
N GLU A 2 6.90 -16.71 11.70
CA GLU A 2 5.92 -16.12 12.64
C GLU A 2 5.01 -15.07 11.98
N ALA A 3 5.57 -14.09 11.27
CA ALA A 3 4.81 -13.03 10.60
C ALA A 3 3.68 -13.53 9.67
N LYS A 4 3.83 -14.72 9.07
CA LYS A 4 2.86 -15.30 8.12
C LYS A 4 1.65 -15.91 8.81
N VAL A 5 1.79 -16.30 10.08
CA VAL A 5 0.75 -16.99 10.85
C VAL A 5 0.16 -16.11 11.96
N THR A 6 0.81 -14.99 12.27
CA THR A 6 0.30 -13.99 13.22
C THR A 6 -0.92 -13.29 12.64
N VAL A 7 -2.05 -13.39 13.34
CA VAL A 7 -3.33 -12.74 12.98
C VAL A 7 -3.53 -11.39 13.66
N ASP A 8 -2.84 -11.14 14.78
CA ASP A 8 -2.89 -9.85 15.46
C ASP A 8 -2.04 -8.82 14.71
N SER A 9 -2.70 -7.80 14.17
CA SER A 9 -2.05 -6.76 13.37
C SER A 9 -1.02 -5.97 14.17
N ALA A 10 -1.24 -5.74 15.47
CA ALA A 10 -0.27 -5.00 16.30
C ALA A 10 1.03 -5.80 16.42
N ARG A 11 0.94 -7.07 16.79
CA ARG A 11 2.10 -7.98 16.83
C ARG A 11 2.76 -8.15 15.46
N GLN A 12 1.97 -8.20 14.39
CA GLN A 12 2.51 -8.35 13.04
C GLN A 12 3.38 -7.14 12.65
N LEU A 13 2.96 -5.92 13.00
CA LEU A 13 3.75 -4.70 12.76
C LEU A 13 5.07 -4.69 13.53
N GLU A 14 5.09 -5.16 14.78
CA GLU A 14 6.33 -5.29 15.55
C GLU A 14 7.32 -6.24 14.87
N ILE A 15 6.84 -7.38 14.38
CA ILE A 15 7.68 -8.36 13.68
C ILE A 15 8.22 -7.78 12.38
N LEU A 16 7.39 -7.07 11.61
CA LEU A 16 7.81 -6.44 10.35
C LEU A 16 8.86 -5.35 10.59
N ALA A 17 8.69 -4.52 11.62
CA ALA A 17 9.67 -3.50 11.98
C ALA A 17 11.04 -4.10 12.34
N GLU A 18 11.06 -5.25 13.02
CA GLU A 18 12.29 -5.96 13.32
C GLU A 18 12.94 -6.57 12.06
N ILE A 19 12.13 -7.06 11.12
CA ILE A 19 12.62 -7.54 9.82
C ILE A 19 13.27 -6.38 9.04
N GLU A 20 12.63 -5.22 8.96
CA GLU A 20 13.19 -4.02 8.32
C GLU A 20 14.46 -3.54 9.01
N ARG A 21 14.52 -3.58 10.36
CA ARG A 21 15.73 -3.25 11.10
C ARG A 21 16.91 -4.15 10.69
N LEU A 22 16.68 -5.46 10.65
CA LEU A 22 17.69 -6.41 10.22
C LEU A 22 18.10 -6.17 8.76
N ASP A 23 17.12 -5.87 7.89
CA ASP A 23 17.36 -5.64 6.46
C ASP A 23 18.30 -4.48 6.21
N LEU A 24 18.07 -3.36 6.91
CA LEU A 24 18.92 -2.18 6.88
C LEU A 24 20.33 -2.45 7.42
N GLU A 25 20.48 -3.34 8.42
CA GLU A 25 21.78 -3.65 9.02
C GLU A 25 22.67 -4.50 8.11
N ASN A 26 22.07 -5.36 7.28
CA ASN A 26 22.82 -6.36 6.51
C ASN A 26 22.85 -6.08 5.01
N VAL A 27 22.00 -5.18 4.51
CA VAL A 27 21.97 -4.76 3.10
C VAL A 27 21.84 -5.98 2.17
N TRP A 28 20.80 -6.80 2.37
CA TRP A 28 20.55 -7.95 1.51
C TRP A 28 20.20 -7.55 0.07
N GLU A 29 19.67 -6.35 -0.10
CA GLU A 29 19.40 -5.75 -1.40
C GLU A 29 20.02 -4.35 -1.54
N VAL A 30 20.45 -4.03 -2.76
CA VAL A 30 20.88 -2.68 -3.15
C VAL A 30 19.90 -2.18 -4.20
N LEU A 31 18.87 -1.49 -3.73
CA LEU A 31 17.85 -0.92 -4.60
C LEU A 31 18.37 0.35 -5.27
N THR A 32 17.95 0.58 -6.52
CA THR A 32 18.39 1.73 -7.32
C THR A 32 17.44 2.92 -7.16
N VAL A 33 16.14 2.70 -7.29
CA VAL A 33 15.07 3.67 -7.08
C VAL A 33 13.80 2.95 -6.63
N GLY A 34 12.93 3.65 -5.89
CA GLY A 34 11.60 3.17 -5.52
C GLY A 34 10.59 3.22 -6.68
N PRO A 35 9.32 2.86 -6.42
CA PRO A 35 8.26 2.96 -7.43
C PRO A 35 8.10 4.41 -7.90
N GLY A 36 8.02 4.59 -9.22
CA GLY A 36 7.78 5.91 -9.82
C GLY A 36 6.36 6.43 -9.54
N PRO A 37 6.11 7.73 -9.75
CA PRO A 37 4.79 8.31 -9.55
C PRO A 37 3.76 7.67 -10.49
N THR A 38 2.58 7.34 -9.96
CA THR A 38 1.44 6.88 -10.74
C THR A 38 0.47 8.04 -10.98
N VAL A 39 0.03 8.22 -12.23
CA VAL A 39 -0.91 9.28 -12.60
C VAL A 39 -2.31 8.69 -12.72
N ARG A 40 -3.28 9.33 -12.07
CA ARG A 40 -4.70 9.00 -12.18
C ARG A 40 -5.49 10.22 -12.62
N ILE A 41 -6.47 9.99 -13.48
CA ILE A 41 -7.30 11.04 -14.07
C ILE A 41 -8.76 10.68 -13.80
N ALA A 42 -9.48 11.58 -13.14
CA ALA A 42 -10.92 11.51 -12.96
C ALA A 42 -11.55 12.77 -13.57
N LYS A 43 -12.78 12.65 -14.09
CA LYS A 43 -13.54 13.84 -14.51
C LYS A 43 -13.91 14.66 -13.27
N ASN A 44 -13.98 15.97 -13.41
CA ASN A 44 -14.30 16.88 -12.30
C ASN A 44 -15.66 16.60 -11.62
N ASN A 45 -16.58 15.93 -12.32
CA ASN A 45 -17.89 15.55 -11.78
C ASN A 45 -17.93 14.12 -11.20
N ILE A 46 -16.81 13.37 -11.23
CA ILE A 46 -16.69 12.06 -10.59
C ILE A 46 -16.10 12.26 -9.19
N HIS A 47 -16.79 11.76 -8.18
CA HIS A 47 -16.46 11.91 -6.77
C HIS A 47 -16.13 10.56 -6.12
N ASN A 48 -15.59 10.61 -4.90
CA ASN A 48 -15.11 9.46 -4.11
C ASN A 48 -13.93 8.70 -4.72
N VAL A 49 -13.22 9.27 -5.69
CA VAL A 49 -11.96 8.69 -6.19
C VAL A 49 -10.84 9.00 -5.20
N PRO A 50 -10.18 7.98 -4.61
CA PRO A 50 -9.11 8.21 -3.64
C PRO A 50 -7.86 8.79 -4.30
N GLU A 51 -7.24 9.78 -3.65
CA GLU A 51 -6.00 10.43 -4.12
C GLU A 51 -4.82 9.45 -4.16
N VAL A 52 -4.74 8.54 -3.19
CA VAL A 52 -3.69 7.51 -3.05
C VAL A 52 -4.34 6.14 -2.86
N ASN A 53 -3.82 5.10 -3.53
CA ASN A 53 -4.20 3.72 -3.26
C ASN A 53 -3.39 3.24 -2.06
N TYR A 54 -4.04 2.63 -1.09
CA TYR A 54 -3.37 2.18 0.14
C TYR A 54 -2.55 0.90 -0.06
N CYS A 55 -2.94 0.03 -0.99
CA CYS A 55 -2.21 -1.17 -1.39
C CYS A 55 -2.02 -1.19 -2.90
N VAL A 56 -0.77 -1.20 -3.34
CA VAL A 56 -0.38 -1.28 -4.76
C VAL A 56 -0.73 -2.64 -5.38
N LEU A 57 -0.91 -3.67 -4.54
CA LEU A 57 -1.08 -5.07 -4.95
C LEU A 57 -2.52 -5.58 -4.84
N HIS A 58 -3.47 -4.73 -4.46
CA HIS A 58 -4.86 -5.15 -4.29
C HIS A 58 -5.75 -4.53 -5.36
N ASP A 59 -6.37 -5.38 -6.17
CA ASP A 59 -7.14 -5.01 -7.37
C ASP A 59 -8.38 -4.14 -7.07
N SER A 60 -8.78 -4.03 -5.79
CA SER A 60 -10.02 -3.38 -5.35
C SER A 60 -9.82 -2.23 -4.34
N ASP A 61 -8.60 -1.71 -4.20
CA ASP A 61 -8.31 -0.69 -3.18
C ASP A 61 -8.88 0.70 -3.45
N ALA A 62 -9.43 0.89 -4.64
CA ALA A 62 -10.05 2.13 -5.02
C ALA A 62 -11.54 2.20 -4.63
N TRP A 63 -12.15 1.08 -4.18
CA TRP A 63 -13.59 0.96 -3.86
C TRP A 63 -14.48 1.64 -4.89
N ALA A 64 -14.31 1.25 -6.16
CA ALA A 64 -14.97 1.90 -7.28
C ALA A 64 -16.51 1.85 -7.21
N GLU A 65 -17.07 0.90 -6.44
CA GLU A 65 -18.49 0.82 -6.12
C GLU A 65 -19.02 2.04 -5.34
N GLN A 66 -18.15 2.81 -4.69
CA GLN A 66 -18.50 4.03 -3.96
C GLN A 66 -18.44 5.29 -4.83
N TYR A 67 -17.99 5.19 -6.08
CA TYR A 67 -17.88 6.32 -6.99
C TYR A 67 -19.26 6.81 -7.43
N PHE A 68 -19.40 8.12 -7.59
CA PHE A 68 -20.61 8.70 -8.14
C PHE A 68 -20.33 9.90 -9.03
N ILE A 69 -21.31 10.22 -9.88
CA ILE A 69 -21.30 11.40 -10.76
C ILE A 69 -22.28 12.42 -10.20
N SER A 70 -21.84 13.66 -9.97
CA SER A 70 -22.77 14.75 -9.68
C SER A 70 -23.51 15.17 -10.94
N GLU A 71 -24.83 15.37 -10.83
CA GLU A 71 -25.65 16.01 -11.87
C GLU A 71 -25.21 17.45 -12.16
#